data_AF-A0A932Z1K2-F1
#
_entry.id   AF-A0A932Z1K2-F1
#
_cell.length_a   1.000
_cell.length_b   1.000
_cell.length_c   1.000
_cell.angle_alpha   90.00
_cell.angle_beta   90.00
_cell.angle_gamma   90.00
#
_symmetry.space_group_name_H-M   'P 1'
#
loop_
_entity.id
_entity.type
_entity.pdbx_description
1 polymer ?
#
loop_
_entity_poly.entity_id
_entity_poly.type
_entity_poly.pdbx_seq_one_letter_code
_entity_poly.pdbx_strand_id
1 'polypeptide(L)' 'DKVFTELAQRYAQRPGGYTRTTKLGVRLGDGAPLVQIELVK' A
#
# COMPACT_ATOMS: atom_id res chain seq x y z
N ASP A 1 15.62 8.00 -5.95
CA ASP A 1 15.92 8.71 -4.69
C ASP A 1 15.00 8.36 -3.53
N LYS A 2 13.68 8.65 -3.57
CA LYS A 2 12.73 8.45 -2.45
C LYS A 2 12.71 7.05 -1.80
N VAL A 3 12.92 6.00 -2.58
CA VAL A 3 12.92 4.61 -2.09
C VAL A 3 14.12 4.33 -1.17
N PHE A 4 15.31 4.77 -1.58
CA PHE A 4 16.56 4.50 -0.86
C PHE A 4 16.84 5.52 0.25
N THR A 5 16.13 6.64 0.29
CA THR A 5 16.25 7.64 1.34
C THR A 5 15.11 7.52 2.34
N GLU A 6 13.94 8.06 2.03
CA GLU A 6 12.81 8.20 2.95
C GLU A 6 12.21 6.84 3.34
N LEU A 7 11.94 5.97 2.37
CA LEU A 7 11.27 4.70 2.63
C LEU A 7 12.21 3.67 3.29
N ALA A 8 13.48 3.66 2.89
CA ALA A 8 14.50 2.80 3.50
C ALA A 8 14.68 3.11 4.99
N GLN A 9 14.77 4.40 5.35
CA GLN A 9 14.85 4.82 6.75
C GLN A 9 13.55 4.50 7.52
N ARG A 10 12.39 4.77 6.92
CA ARG A 10 11.08 4.51 7.54
C ARG A 10 10.87 3.05 7.94
N TYR A 11 11.32 2.11 7.10
CA TYR A 11 11.06 0.69 7.30
C TYR A 11 12.27 -0.13 7.78
N ALA A 12 13.36 0.51 8.18
CA ALA A 12 14.62 -0.16 8.53
C ALA A 12 14.47 -1.28 9.57
N GLN A 13 13.52 -1.14 10.51
CA GLN A 13 13.30 -2.10 11.60
C GLN A 13 12.08 -3.01 11.39
N ARG A 14 11.39 -2.90 10.25
CA ARG A 14 10.13 -3.60 10.02
C ARG A 14 10.37 -4.92 9.26
N PRO A 15 10.04 -6.09 9.82
CA PRO A 15 10.22 -7.38 9.13
C PRO A 15 9.07 -7.63 8.14
N GLY A 16 9.06 -6.88 7.02
CA GLY A 16 8.08 -7.06 5.95
C GLY A 16 6.71 -6.42 6.19
N GLY A 17 5.79 -6.64 5.24
CA GLY A 17 4.43 -6.08 5.30
C GLY A 17 4.42 -4.54 5.24
N TYR A 18 5.07 -3.97 4.22
CA TYR A 18 5.20 -2.52 4.03
C TYR A 18 3.95 -1.88 3.42
N THR A 19 3.06 -2.70 2.88
CA THR A 19 1.80 -2.27 2.28
C THR A 19 0.60 -2.91 2.98
N ARG A 20 -0.54 -2.22 2.91
CA ARG A 20 -1.84 -2.70 3.37
C ARG A 20 -2.85 -2.57 2.24
N THR A 21 -3.76 -3.54 2.18
CA THR A 21 -4.89 -3.53 1.26
C THR A 21 -6.21 -3.37 2.01
N THR A 22 -7.05 -2.44 1.56
CA THR A 22 -8.40 -2.21 2.09
C THR A 22 -9.40 -2.38 0.94
N LYS A 23 -10.35 -3.32 1.09
CA LYS A 23 -11.39 -3.57 0.08
C LYS A 23 -12.37 -2.40 0.05
N LEU A 24 -12.68 -1.91 -1.15
CA LEU A 24 -13.57 -0.75 -1.35
C LEU A 24 -14.90 -1.10 -2.03
N GLY A 25 -15.14 -2.37 -2.35
CA GLY A 25 -16.34 -2.82 -3.05
C GLY A 25 -16.08 -2.98 -4.54
N VAL A 26 -17.00 -2.53 -5.39
CA VAL A 26 -16.93 -2.71 -6.85
C VAL A 26 -16.93 -1.37 -7.57
N ARG A 27 -16.27 -1.32 -8.73
CA ARG A 27 -16.21 -0.17 -9.62
C ARG A 27 -17.53 0.00 -10.35
N LEU A 28 -18.03 1.23 -10.39
CA LEU A 28 -19.23 1.57 -11.14
C LEU A 28 -18.94 1.44 -12.65
N GLY A 29 -19.78 0.70 -13.38
CA GLY A 29 -19.68 0.51 -14.84
C GLY A 29 -19.39 -0.93 -15.23
N ASP A 30 -18.34 -1.54 -14.67
CA ASP A 30 -17.92 -2.90 -15.00
C ASP A 30 -17.99 -3.89 -13.82
N GLY A 31 -18.34 -3.41 -12.62
CA GLY A 31 -18.47 -4.26 -11.43
C GLY A 31 -17.14 -4.83 -10.94
N ALA A 32 -16.00 -4.32 -11.41
CA ALA A 32 -14.69 -4.84 -11.04
C ALA A 32 -14.39 -4.61 -9.55
N PRO A 33 -13.90 -5.60 -8.78
CA PRO A 33 -13.54 -5.41 -7.39
C PRO A 33 -12.42 -4.36 -7.22
N LEU A 34 -12.63 -3.42 -6.30
CA LEU A 34 -11.69 -2.35 -5.97
C LEU A 34 -11.02 -2.58 -4.62
N VAL A 35 -9.75 -2.21 -4.57
CA VAL A 35 -8.92 -2.23 -3.36
C VAL A 35 -8.06 -0.97 -3.35
N GLN A 36 -7.94 -0.35 -2.18
CA GLN A 36 -6.94 0.67 -1.90
C GLN A 36 -5.68 0.00 -1.37
N ILE A 37 -4.53 0.32 -1.96
CA ILE A 37 -3.22 -0.13 -1.48
C ILE A 37 -2.49 1.09 -0.92
N GLU A 38 -2.00 0.98 0.31
CA GLU A 38 -1.29 2.05 0.99
C GLU A 38 0.00 1.56 1.65
N LEU A 39 0.92 2.50 1.87
CA LEU A 39 2.13 2.27 2.65
C LEU A 39 1.79 2.30 4.14
N VAL A 40 2.26 1.31 4.88
CA VAL A 40 2.04 1.23 6.33
C VAL A 40 2.91 2.27 7.03
N LYS A 41 2.43 2.91 8.10
CA LYS A 41 3.26 3.83 8.89
C LYS A 41 4.22 3.09 9.81
#